data_AF-A0A6G6X4Z3-F1
#
_entry.id   AF-A0A6G6X4Z3-F1
#
_cell.length_a   1.000
_cell.length_b   1.000
_cell.length_c   1.000
_cell.angle_alpha   90.00
_cell.angle_beta   90.00
_cell.angle_gamma   90.00
#
_symmetry.space_group_name_H-M   'P 1'
#
loop_
_entity.id
_entity.type
_entity.pdbx_description
1 polymer ?
#
loop_
_entity_poly.entity_id
_entity_poly.type
_entity_poly.pdbx_seq_one_letter_code
_entity_poly.pdbx_strand_id
1 'polypeptide(L)'
;MAAAARESRKKSDDGFWDTIKVIIQALLIAFAVRMFLYQPFNIPSASMVPTLKVGDYLFVSKLSYGYSKYSFNFGLNLFGNELFKFGPIPVEGRFVFPAEPKRGDVAVFKLPVDNETDYIKRVIGLPGDRVQMREGVLYINGQAVPKQRIADFVDPTGEGYGRPIPQYVETLPNGVSYNVLDMTPNGAADNTQEYLVPSGHYFMMGDNRDNSLDSRYAQTSSQGGVGFVPYENFVGRADIIFFSIEPNAAFWQIWKWPTSIRWLRFFNLVN
;
A
#
# COMPACT_ATOMS: atom_id res chain seq x y z
N MET A 1 4.08 71.35 -17.86
CA MET A 1 4.69 70.18 -17.18
C MET A 1 3.69 69.52 -16.23
N ALA A 2 2.79 68.67 -16.72
CA ALA A 2 1.90 67.88 -15.85
C ALA A 2 1.23 66.69 -16.59
N ALA A 3 2.02 65.79 -17.20
CA ALA A 3 1.46 64.63 -17.92
C ALA A 3 2.26 63.32 -17.75
N ALA A 4 3.08 63.18 -16.70
CA ALA A 4 3.98 62.02 -16.56
C ALA A 4 3.89 61.29 -15.21
N ALA A 5 2.75 61.34 -14.50
CA ALA A 5 2.65 60.77 -13.15
C ALA A 5 1.39 59.93 -12.90
N ARG A 6 0.91 59.16 -13.88
CA ARG A 6 -0.33 58.35 -13.69
C ARG A 6 -0.30 56.89 -14.13
N GLU A 7 0.87 56.28 -14.36
CA GLU A 7 0.93 54.91 -14.91
C GLU A 7 1.76 53.88 -14.12
N SER A 8 1.93 54.01 -12.80
CA SER A 8 2.74 53.03 -12.04
C SER A 8 2.02 52.25 -10.95
N ARG A 9 0.68 52.25 -10.88
CA ARG A 9 -0.04 51.69 -9.72
C ARG A 9 -1.10 50.62 -10.00
N LYS A 10 -0.98 49.87 -11.11
CA LYS A 10 -1.97 48.84 -11.49
C LYS A 10 -1.38 47.47 -11.87
N LYS A 11 -0.13 47.18 -11.51
CA LYS A 11 0.60 45.98 -11.97
C LYS A 11 0.90 44.92 -10.89
N SER A 12 0.62 45.19 -9.61
CA SER A 12 0.92 44.27 -8.50
C SER A 12 -0.20 43.27 -8.22
N ASP A 13 -1.46 43.70 -8.33
CA ASP A 13 -2.59 42.90 -7.86
C ASP A 13 -2.93 41.78 -8.86
N ASP A 14 -2.84 42.05 -10.16
CA ASP A 14 -3.10 41.05 -11.21
C ASP A 14 -2.13 39.86 -11.13
N GLY A 15 -0.84 40.11 -10.86
CA GLY A 15 0.17 39.04 -10.74
C GLY A 15 -0.03 38.14 -9.51
N PHE A 16 -0.49 38.71 -8.38
CA PHE A 16 -0.83 37.94 -7.18
C PHE A 16 -2.06 37.06 -7.41
N TRP A 17 -3.12 37.62 -8.01
CA TRP A 17 -4.32 36.86 -8.35
C TRP A 17 -4.05 35.75 -9.37
N ASP A 18 -3.19 36.00 -10.36
CA ASP A 18 -2.80 34.97 -11.33
C ASP A 18 -1.99 33.85 -10.67
N THR A 19 -1.11 34.18 -9.72
CA THR A 19 -0.40 33.17 -8.92
C THR A 19 -1.38 32.32 -8.10
N ILE A 20 -2.35 32.95 -7.43
CA ILE A 20 -3.39 32.23 -6.68
C ILE A 20 -4.19 31.30 -7.60
N LYS A 21 -4.62 31.78 -8.78
CA LYS A 21 -5.36 30.96 -9.75
C LYS A 21 -4.57 29.73 -10.15
N VAL A 22 -3.27 29.88 -10.44
CA VAL A 22 -2.39 28.76 -10.80
C VAL A 22 -2.28 27.75 -9.66
N ILE A 23 -2.11 28.21 -8.42
CA ILE A 23 -2.05 27.34 -7.24
C ILE A 23 -3.37 26.57 -7.08
N ILE A 24 -4.52 27.25 -7.18
CA ILE A 24 -5.84 26.61 -7.08
C ILE A 24 -6.03 25.58 -8.20
N GLN A 25 -5.68 25.92 -9.43
CA GLN A 25 -5.75 24.99 -10.57
C GLN A 25 -4.88 23.76 -10.33
N ALA A 26 -3.65 23.93 -9.88
CA ALA A 26 -2.75 22.82 -9.55
C ALA A 26 -3.31 21.94 -8.44
N LEU A 27 -3.89 22.53 -7.38
CA LEU A 27 -4.53 21.79 -6.29
C LEU A 27 -5.78 21.03 -6.77
N LEU A 28 -6.60 21.62 -7.64
CA LEU A 28 -7.77 20.97 -8.22
C LEU A 28 -7.38 19.79 -9.12
N ILE A 29 -6.34 19.96 -9.94
CA ILE A 29 -5.80 18.87 -10.76
C ILE A 29 -5.26 17.76 -9.87
N ALA A 30 -4.44 18.10 -8.86
CA ALA A 30 -3.91 17.12 -7.92
C ALA A 30 -5.04 16.40 -7.16
N PHE A 31 -6.09 17.13 -6.76
CA PHE A 31 -7.28 16.56 -6.13
C PHE A 31 -8.02 15.61 -7.08
N ALA A 32 -8.25 16.00 -8.34
CA ALA A 32 -8.89 15.14 -9.32
C ALA A 32 -8.08 13.87 -9.60
N VAL A 33 -6.76 14.00 -9.81
CA VAL A 33 -5.86 12.86 -9.97
C VAL A 33 -5.91 11.95 -8.73
N ARG A 34 -5.91 12.53 -7.52
CA ARG A 34 -6.04 11.76 -6.27
C ARG A 34 -7.39 11.07 -6.10
N MET A 35 -8.45 11.74 -6.51
CA MET A 35 -9.82 11.26 -6.37
C MET A 35 -10.07 10.08 -7.31
N PHE A 36 -9.62 10.16 -8.56
CA PHE A 36 -9.95 9.19 -9.60
C PHE A 36 -8.80 8.21 -9.93
N LEU A 37 -7.56 8.65 -9.99
CA LEU A 37 -6.48 7.85 -10.60
C LEU A 37 -5.58 7.18 -9.56
N TYR A 38 -4.86 8.00 -8.77
CA TYR A 38 -3.78 7.52 -7.91
C TYR A 38 -3.86 8.10 -6.51
N GLN A 39 -3.84 7.24 -5.49
CA GLN A 39 -3.77 7.70 -4.11
C GLN A 39 -2.37 7.49 -3.54
N PRO A 40 -1.74 8.54 -2.96
CA PRO A 40 -0.48 8.38 -2.25
C PRO A 40 -0.72 7.69 -0.90
N PHE A 41 0.12 6.72 -0.58
CA PHE A 41 0.18 6.08 0.74
C PHE A 41 1.63 6.08 1.25
N ASN A 42 1.80 6.14 2.57
CA ASN A 42 3.08 5.88 3.24
C ASN A 42 3.02 4.52 3.94
N ILE A 43 4.14 3.79 3.99
CA ILE A 43 4.24 2.49 4.65
C ILE A 43 4.69 2.67 6.11
N PRO A 44 3.84 2.41 7.10
CA PRO A 44 4.18 2.57 8.51
C PRO A 44 4.74 1.29 9.15
N SER A 45 4.57 0.11 8.53
CA SER A 45 4.91 -1.18 9.13
C SER A 45 5.80 -2.03 8.23
N ALA A 46 6.52 -2.99 8.84
CA ALA A 46 7.50 -3.83 8.16
C ALA A 46 6.93 -5.12 7.54
N SER A 47 5.60 -5.27 7.53
CA SER A 47 4.95 -6.53 7.15
C SER A 47 5.09 -6.92 5.67
N MET A 48 5.50 -5.99 4.83
CA MET A 48 5.76 -6.18 3.40
C MET A 48 7.26 -6.11 3.06
N VAL A 49 8.15 -6.09 4.06
CA VAL A 49 9.60 -6.19 3.83
C VAL A 49 9.89 -7.58 3.24
N PRO A 50 10.76 -7.70 2.22
CA PRO A 50 11.69 -6.68 1.71
C PRO A 50 11.15 -5.85 0.54
N THR A 51 9.96 -6.20 0.02
CA THR A 51 9.32 -5.53 -1.12
C THR A 51 9.03 -4.06 -0.81
N LEU A 52 8.36 -3.80 0.31
CA LEU A 52 8.07 -2.45 0.82
C LEU A 52 8.68 -2.26 2.19
N LYS A 53 9.42 -1.16 2.36
CA LYS A 53 10.08 -0.80 3.62
C LYS A 53 9.31 0.27 4.35
N VAL A 54 9.43 0.31 5.68
CA VAL A 54 8.94 1.42 6.50
C VAL A 54 9.54 2.72 5.99
N GLY A 55 8.69 3.71 5.72
CA GLY A 55 9.07 5.00 5.13
C GLY A 55 9.05 5.03 3.59
N ASP A 56 8.65 3.95 2.91
CA ASP A 56 8.30 4.01 1.49
C ASP A 56 6.97 4.76 1.30
N TYR A 57 6.90 5.53 0.22
CA TYR A 57 5.70 6.21 -0.26
C TYR A 57 5.37 5.72 -1.67
N LEU A 58 4.12 5.34 -1.87
CA LEU A 58 3.66 4.62 -3.06
C LEU A 58 2.47 5.31 -3.70
N PHE A 59 2.41 5.23 -5.02
CA PHE A 59 1.20 5.52 -5.77
C PHE A 59 0.40 4.23 -5.94
N VAL A 60 -0.85 4.28 -5.47
CA VAL A 60 -1.81 3.19 -5.58
C VAL A 60 -2.80 3.51 -6.69
N SER A 61 -2.83 2.69 -7.72
CA SER A 61 -3.77 2.80 -8.83
C SER A 61 -5.14 2.30 -8.41
N LYS A 62 -6.13 3.21 -8.40
CA LYS A 62 -7.53 2.88 -8.12
C LYS A 62 -8.19 2.16 -9.29
N LEU A 63 -7.78 2.52 -10.51
CA LEU A 63 -8.32 1.94 -11.74
C LEU A 63 -7.97 0.45 -11.90
N SER A 64 -6.90 -0.03 -11.27
CA SER A 64 -6.47 -1.43 -11.35
C SER A 64 -7.54 -2.42 -10.88
N TYR A 65 -8.42 -2.00 -9.96
CA TYR A 65 -9.53 -2.82 -9.48
C TYR A 65 -10.90 -2.19 -9.73
N GLY A 66 -10.97 -1.08 -10.48
CA GLY A 66 -12.19 -0.31 -10.63
C GLY A 66 -12.63 0.44 -9.37
N TYR A 67 -13.75 1.16 -9.44
CA TYR A 67 -14.25 1.95 -8.31
C TYR A 67 -15.27 1.20 -7.45
N SER A 68 -15.06 1.21 -6.14
CA SER A 68 -15.99 0.73 -5.11
C SER A 68 -16.41 1.88 -4.17
N LYS A 69 -17.26 1.58 -3.19
CA LYS A 69 -17.64 2.51 -2.11
C LYS A 69 -16.44 3.14 -1.39
N TYR A 70 -15.28 2.48 -1.38
CA TYR A 70 -14.06 2.96 -0.74
C TYR A 70 -13.13 3.77 -1.66
N SER A 71 -13.35 3.77 -2.98
CA SER A 71 -12.47 4.49 -3.93
C SER A 71 -12.53 6.01 -3.76
N PHE A 72 -13.64 6.52 -3.25
CA PHE A 72 -13.88 7.94 -3.00
C PHE A 72 -14.05 8.23 -1.50
N ASN A 73 -13.10 7.76 -0.69
CA ASN A 73 -13.04 8.05 0.75
C ASN A 73 -11.92 9.07 1.02
N PHE A 74 -12.28 10.35 1.08
CA PHE A 74 -11.35 11.45 1.33
C PHE A 74 -11.69 12.15 2.64
N GLY A 75 -10.74 12.20 3.56
CA GLY A 75 -10.78 13.04 4.76
C GLY A 75 -9.71 14.12 4.71
N LEU A 76 -10.08 15.36 5.01
CA LEU A 76 -9.18 16.46 5.26
C LEU A 76 -9.14 16.75 6.76
N ASN A 77 -8.03 16.35 7.39
CA ASN A 77 -7.77 16.65 8.80
C ASN A 77 -6.73 17.77 8.87
N LEU A 78 -7.05 18.87 9.54
CA LEU A 78 -6.11 19.97 9.79
C LEU A 78 -6.12 20.30 11.28
N PHE A 79 -4.93 20.41 11.87
CA PHE A 79 -4.75 20.70 13.30
C PHE A 79 -5.46 19.72 14.25
N GLY A 80 -5.60 18.46 13.83
CA GLY A 80 -6.30 17.43 14.60
C GLY A 80 -7.82 17.42 14.47
N ASN A 81 -8.40 18.37 13.71
CA ASN A 81 -9.84 18.43 13.46
C ASN A 81 -10.17 17.90 12.06
N GLU A 82 -11.21 17.06 11.95
CA GLU A 82 -11.79 16.64 10.68
C GLU A 82 -12.59 17.79 10.08
N LEU A 83 -12.03 18.48 9.09
CA LEU A 83 -12.68 19.63 8.46
C LEU A 83 -13.67 19.20 7.38
N PHE A 84 -13.40 18.08 6.72
CA PHE A 84 -14.21 17.57 5.64
C PHE A 84 -13.97 16.08 5.46
N LYS A 85 -15.05 15.30 5.36
CA LYS A 85 -15.01 13.89 4.96
C LYS A 85 -16.03 13.65 3.87
N PHE A 86 -15.57 13.03 2.80
CA PHE A 86 -16.38 12.61 1.67
C PHE A 86 -16.24 11.10 1.50
N GLY A 87 -17.37 10.43 1.40
CA GLY A 87 -17.46 8.98 1.30
C GLY A 87 -17.46 8.24 2.65
N PRO A 88 -17.64 6.92 2.64
CA PRO A 88 -17.85 6.07 1.46
C PRO A 88 -19.15 6.38 0.72
N ILE A 89 -19.17 6.17 -0.59
CA ILE A 89 -20.38 6.37 -1.40
C ILE A 89 -21.30 5.16 -1.18
N PRO A 90 -22.60 5.34 -0.89
CA PRO A 90 -23.54 4.25 -0.61
C PRO A 90 -23.96 3.51 -1.90
N VAL A 91 -23.00 2.90 -2.58
CA VAL A 91 -23.18 2.09 -3.79
C VAL A 91 -22.62 0.71 -3.53
N GLU A 92 -23.39 -0.32 -3.90
CA GLU A 92 -22.97 -1.70 -3.78
C GLU A 92 -22.09 -2.13 -4.96
N GLY A 93 -21.12 -2.99 -4.67
CA GLY A 93 -20.23 -3.53 -5.69
C GLY A 93 -19.28 -2.49 -6.31
N ARG A 94 -18.85 -2.78 -7.54
CA ARG A 94 -17.94 -1.93 -8.30
C ARG A 94 -18.60 -1.40 -9.55
N PHE A 95 -18.56 -0.08 -9.73
CA PHE A 95 -19.39 0.62 -10.70
C PHE A 95 -18.62 1.20 -11.90
N VAL A 96 -17.28 1.21 -11.86
CA VAL A 96 -16.42 1.66 -12.97
C VAL A 96 -15.28 0.67 -13.14
N PHE A 97 -15.04 0.22 -14.38
CA PHE A 97 -13.94 -0.68 -14.80
C PHE A 97 -13.61 -1.79 -13.80
N PRO A 98 -14.58 -2.65 -13.40
CA PRO A 98 -14.30 -3.73 -12.48
C PRO A 98 -13.23 -4.66 -13.06
N ALA A 99 -12.17 -4.87 -12.29
CA ALA A 99 -11.08 -5.75 -12.65
C ALA A 99 -10.63 -6.52 -11.41
N GLU A 100 -10.66 -7.85 -11.50
CA GLU A 100 -10.35 -8.70 -10.36
C GLU A 100 -8.85 -8.68 -10.05
N PRO A 101 -8.47 -8.64 -8.75
CA PRO A 101 -7.09 -8.80 -8.31
C PRO A 101 -6.46 -10.08 -8.85
N LYS A 102 -5.22 -9.94 -9.31
CA LYS A 102 -4.45 -11.08 -9.80
C LYS A 102 -3.59 -11.64 -8.69
N ARG A 103 -3.34 -12.95 -8.76
CA ARG A 103 -2.41 -13.61 -7.84
C ARG A 103 -1.03 -12.95 -7.95
N GLY A 104 -0.46 -12.58 -6.81
CA GLY A 104 0.80 -11.88 -6.72
C GLY A 104 0.69 -10.36 -6.69
N ASP A 105 -0.47 -9.76 -6.98
CA ASP A 105 -0.63 -8.31 -6.85
C ASP A 105 -0.36 -7.86 -5.41
N VAL A 106 0.31 -6.73 -5.24
CA VAL A 106 0.39 -6.03 -3.95
C VAL A 106 -0.70 -4.98 -3.90
N ALA A 107 -1.67 -5.17 -3.01
CA ALA A 107 -2.92 -4.41 -3.01
C ALA A 107 -3.16 -3.70 -1.68
N VAL A 108 -3.69 -2.48 -1.76
CA VAL A 108 -4.28 -1.78 -0.62
C VAL A 108 -5.76 -2.10 -0.53
N PHE A 109 -6.23 -2.41 0.67
CA PHE A 109 -7.63 -2.71 0.96
C PHE A 109 -8.02 -2.21 2.36
N LYS A 110 -9.32 -2.00 2.56
CA LYS A 110 -9.87 -1.74 3.89
C LYS A 110 -9.92 -3.03 4.72
N LEU A 111 -9.38 -2.99 5.92
CA LEU A 111 -9.38 -4.14 6.82
C LEU A 111 -10.84 -4.56 7.10
N PRO A 112 -11.25 -5.82 6.88
CA PRO A 112 -12.68 -6.15 6.88
C PRO A 112 -13.35 -6.04 8.26
N VAL A 113 -12.59 -6.06 9.35
CA VAL A 113 -13.13 -5.96 10.72
C VAL A 113 -13.69 -4.58 11.04
N ASP A 114 -13.11 -3.52 10.48
CA ASP A 114 -13.52 -2.13 10.73
C ASP A 114 -13.97 -1.39 9.46
N ASN A 115 -13.55 -1.87 8.28
CA ASN A 115 -13.77 -1.24 6.98
C ASN A 115 -13.24 0.21 6.87
N GLU A 116 -12.31 0.60 7.74
CA GLU A 116 -11.74 1.94 7.82
C GLU A 116 -10.22 1.93 7.67
N THR A 117 -9.54 0.98 8.29
CA THR A 117 -8.07 0.93 8.33
C THR A 117 -7.52 0.41 7.00
N ASP A 118 -6.59 1.15 6.38
CA ASP A 118 -5.91 0.72 5.16
C ASP A 118 -4.81 -0.28 5.47
N TYR A 119 -4.89 -1.47 4.88
CA TYR A 119 -3.86 -2.50 4.92
C TYR A 119 -3.29 -2.71 3.52
N ILE A 120 -2.02 -3.11 3.46
CA ILE A 120 -1.35 -3.50 2.22
C ILE A 120 -0.74 -4.88 2.39
N LYS A 121 -1.09 -5.80 1.49
CA LYS A 121 -0.62 -7.18 1.47
C LYS A 121 -0.55 -7.69 0.03
N ARG A 122 0.09 -8.84 -0.16
CA ARG A 122 0.09 -9.56 -1.43
C ARG A 122 -1.12 -10.47 -1.55
N VAL A 123 -1.76 -10.47 -2.71
CA VAL A 123 -2.85 -11.38 -3.06
C VAL A 123 -2.28 -12.78 -3.30
N ILE A 124 -2.55 -13.71 -2.39
CA ILE A 124 -2.06 -15.10 -2.50
C ILE A 124 -3.15 -16.05 -2.97
N GLY A 125 -4.34 -16.01 -2.37
CA GLY A 125 -5.47 -16.86 -2.74
C GLY A 125 -6.55 -16.08 -3.46
N LEU A 126 -7.03 -16.64 -4.56
CA LEU A 126 -8.15 -16.14 -5.35
C LEU A 126 -9.45 -16.89 -4.97
N PRO A 127 -10.64 -16.37 -5.33
CA PRO A 127 -11.90 -17.06 -5.11
C PRO A 127 -11.86 -18.54 -5.54
N GLY A 128 -12.20 -19.45 -4.63
CA GLY A 128 -12.22 -20.90 -4.87
C GLY A 128 -10.90 -21.65 -4.60
N ASP A 129 -9.79 -20.94 -4.35
CA ASP A 129 -8.53 -21.60 -4.02
C ASP A 129 -8.56 -22.27 -2.65
N ARG A 130 -7.75 -23.33 -2.51
CA ARG A 130 -7.35 -23.91 -1.22
C ARG A 130 -5.94 -23.44 -0.86
N VAL A 131 -5.80 -22.68 0.22
CA VAL A 131 -4.51 -22.14 0.67
C VAL A 131 -4.14 -22.74 2.01
N GLN A 132 -2.89 -23.17 2.19
CA GLN A 132 -2.41 -23.73 3.45
C GLN A 132 -0.91 -23.51 3.62
N MET A 133 -0.46 -23.21 4.84
CA MET A 133 0.96 -23.33 5.21
C MET A 133 1.20 -24.72 5.81
N ARG A 134 2.23 -25.42 5.33
CA ARG A 134 2.70 -26.70 5.89
C ARG A 134 4.21 -26.61 6.08
N GLU A 135 4.68 -26.73 7.31
CA GLU A 135 6.11 -26.67 7.66
C GLU A 135 6.83 -25.45 7.07
N GLY A 136 6.16 -24.29 7.08
CA GLY A 136 6.70 -23.02 6.56
C GLY A 136 6.70 -22.89 5.03
N VAL A 137 6.08 -23.84 4.32
CA VAL A 137 5.90 -23.81 2.86
C VAL A 137 4.44 -23.51 2.53
N LEU A 138 4.23 -22.57 1.63
CA LEU A 138 2.92 -22.20 1.12
C LEU A 138 2.43 -23.24 0.10
N TYR A 139 1.21 -23.73 0.28
CA TYR A 139 0.51 -24.61 -0.66
C TYR A 139 -0.73 -23.90 -1.20
N ILE A 140 -0.93 -23.98 -2.52
CA ILE A 140 -2.10 -23.45 -3.23
C ILE A 140 -2.68 -24.58 -4.07
N ASN A 141 -3.94 -24.94 -3.84
CA ASN A 141 -4.64 -26.05 -4.49
C ASN A 141 -3.85 -27.38 -4.40
N GLY A 142 -3.23 -27.61 -3.23
CA GLY A 142 -2.40 -28.78 -2.96
C GLY A 142 -0.99 -28.75 -3.57
N GLN A 143 -0.66 -27.75 -4.38
CA GLN A 143 0.67 -27.59 -4.98
C GLN A 143 1.55 -26.70 -4.10
N ALA A 144 2.76 -27.18 -3.77
CA ALA A 144 3.74 -26.38 -3.05
C ALA A 144 4.23 -25.23 -3.93
N VAL A 145 4.21 -24.01 -3.39
CA VAL A 145 4.86 -22.84 -3.96
C VAL A 145 6.37 -23.01 -3.78
N PRO A 146 7.18 -23.06 -4.86
CA PRO A 146 8.62 -23.15 -4.75
C PRO A 146 9.18 -22.02 -3.89
N LYS A 147 9.97 -22.38 -2.88
CA LYS A 147 10.61 -21.47 -1.93
C LYS A 147 12.11 -21.75 -1.90
N GLN A 148 12.91 -20.82 -2.42
CA GLN A 148 14.37 -20.98 -2.55
C GLN A 148 15.09 -20.02 -1.62
N ARG A 149 15.98 -20.53 -0.75
CA ARG A 149 16.83 -19.67 0.09
C ARG A 149 17.79 -18.87 -0.79
N ILE A 150 17.87 -17.58 -0.53
CA ILE A 150 18.85 -16.66 -1.12
C ILE A 150 19.70 -16.00 -0.03
N ALA A 151 20.56 -15.06 -0.42
CA ALA A 151 21.36 -14.30 0.53
C ALA A 151 20.46 -13.58 1.55
N ASP A 152 20.93 -13.47 2.78
CA ASP A 152 20.15 -12.84 3.84
C ASP A 152 19.88 -11.37 3.53
N PHE A 153 18.69 -10.94 3.89
CA PHE A 153 18.31 -9.54 3.83
C PHE A 153 18.97 -8.77 4.98
N VAL A 154 19.59 -7.63 4.67
CA VAL A 154 20.19 -6.74 5.66
C VAL A 154 19.68 -5.33 5.43
N ASP A 155 19.10 -4.73 6.48
CA ASP A 155 18.66 -3.33 6.47
C ASP A 155 19.22 -2.59 7.70
N PRO A 156 20.25 -1.75 7.55
CA PRO A 156 20.91 -1.08 8.67
C PRO A 156 19.97 -0.18 9.49
N THR A 157 18.95 0.40 8.85
CA THR A 157 18.07 1.39 9.46
C THR A 157 16.62 0.94 9.55
N GLY A 158 16.32 -0.30 9.14
CA GLY A 158 14.98 -0.86 9.07
C GLY A 158 14.84 -2.19 9.83
N GLU A 159 14.13 -3.13 9.20
CA GLU A 159 13.82 -4.44 9.79
C GLU A 159 15.11 -5.17 10.19
N GLY A 160 15.12 -5.73 11.41
CA GLY A 160 16.26 -6.46 11.96
C GLY A 160 17.42 -5.59 12.45
N TYR A 161 17.35 -4.26 12.32
CA TYR A 161 18.37 -3.31 12.81
C TYR A 161 19.80 -3.69 12.38
N GLY A 162 19.98 -3.96 11.08
CA GLY A 162 21.26 -4.35 10.49
C GLY A 162 21.67 -5.82 10.69
N ARG A 163 20.86 -6.62 11.39
CA ARG A 163 21.09 -8.07 11.49
C ARG A 163 20.69 -8.77 10.18
N PRO A 164 21.44 -9.78 9.73
CA PRO A 164 21.03 -10.64 8.62
C PRO A 164 19.71 -11.36 8.96
N ILE A 165 18.75 -11.26 8.05
CA ILE A 165 17.45 -11.92 8.14
C ILE A 165 17.35 -12.95 7.01
N PRO A 166 17.01 -14.22 7.30
CA PRO A 166 16.81 -15.21 6.25
C PRO A 166 15.79 -14.77 5.21
N GLN A 167 16.18 -14.82 3.94
CA GLN A 167 15.37 -14.37 2.81
C GLN A 167 15.21 -15.48 1.78
N TYR A 168 14.02 -15.58 1.19
CA TYR A 168 13.69 -16.60 0.19
C TYR A 168 13.03 -15.95 -1.02
N VAL A 169 13.17 -16.59 -2.18
CA VAL A 169 12.34 -16.30 -3.35
C VAL A 169 11.19 -17.30 -3.37
N GLU A 170 9.97 -16.80 -3.44
CA GLU A 170 8.80 -17.61 -3.74
C GLU A 170 8.31 -17.37 -5.15
N THR A 171 7.85 -18.42 -5.84
CA THR A 171 7.32 -18.33 -7.20
C THR A 171 5.92 -18.88 -7.27
N LEU A 172 4.94 -18.01 -7.49
CA LEU A 172 3.53 -18.39 -7.55
C LEU A 172 3.20 -19.22 -8.81
N PRO A 173 2.07 -19.95 -8.81
CA PRO A 173 1.67 -20.77 -9.95
C PRO A 173 1.54 -20.02 -11.29
N ASN A 174 1.32 -18.71 -11.26
CA ASN A 174 1.27 -17.86 -12.45
C ASN A 174 2.64 -17.31 -12.89
N GLY A 175 3.73 -17.75 -12.26
CA GLY A 175 5.10 -17.35 -12.58
C GLY A 175 5.57 -16.05 -11.92
N VAL A 176 4.73 -15.39 -11.12
CA VAL A 176 5.16 -14.21 -10.35
C VAL A 176 6.10 -14.65 -9.25
N SER A 177 7.32 -14.11 -9.23
CA SER A 177 8.31 -14.36 -8.19
C SER A 177 8.57 -13.11 -7.35
N TYR A 178 8.67 -13.28 -6.03
CA TYR A 178 8.97 -12.20 -5.10
C TYR A 178 9.78 -12.70 -3.92
N ASN A 179 10.39 -11.76 -3.21
CA ASN A 179 11.21 -12.05 -2.04
C ASN A 179 10.36 -12.05 -0.77
N VAL A 180 10.63 -12.99 0.14
CA VAL A 180 10.00 -13.09 1.45
C VAL A 180 11.04 -13.17 2.55
N LEU A 181 10.70 -12.67 3.73
CA LEU A 181 11.45 -12.94 4.96
C LEU A 181 10.74 -14.03 5.76
N ASP A 182 11.51 -14.99 6.25
CA ASP A 182 11.01 -16.09 7.09
C ASP A 182 12.12 -16.47 8.08
N MET A 183 11.94 -16.02 9.31
CA MET A 183 12.92 -15.90 10.37
C MET A 183 12.82 -17.02 11.39
N THR A 184 11.60 -17.49 11.64
CA THR A 184 11.27 -18.36 12.77
C THR A 184 10.80 -19.71 12.25
N PRO A 185 11.69 -20.71 12.14
CA PRO A 185 11.28 -22.05 11.78
C PRO A 185 10.22 -22.58 12.75
N ASN A 186 9.14 -23.14 12.22
CA ASN A 186 8.00 -23.64 12.98
C ASN A 186 7.27 -22.54 13.78
N GLY A 187 7.20 -21.33 13.20
CA GLY A 187 6.39 -20.24 13.73
C GLY A 187 4.90 -20.59 13.80
N ALA A 188 4.13 -19.81 14.55
CA ALA A 188 2.70 -20.06 14.74
C ALA A 188 1.88 -20.09 13.42
N ALA A 189 2.39 -19.44 12.37
CA ALA A 189 1.76 -19.37 11.05
C ALA A 189 2.39 -20.31 10.01
N ASP A 190 3.35 -21.17 10.40
CA ASP A 190 4.01 -22.12 9.49
C ASP A 190 3.19 -23.38 9.23
N ASN A 191 2.24 -23.67 10.10
CA ASN A 191 1.31 -24.79 9.99
C ASN A 191 -0.10 -24.26 10.23
N THR A 192 -0.87 -24.15 9.17
CA THR A 192 -2.26 -23.68 9.26
C THR A 192 -3.24 -24.79 8.92
N GLN A 193 -4.49 -24.59 9.28
CA GLN A 193 -5.60 -25.28 8.61
C GLN A 193 -5.61 -24.92 7.11
N GLU A 194 -6.31 -25.73 6.32
CA GLU A 194 -6.58 -25.39 4.93
C GLU A 194 -7.71 -24.34 4.86
N TYR A 195 -7.48 -23.26 4.14
CA TYR A 195 -8.44 -22.20 3.88
C TYR A 195 -9.02 -22.37 2.48
N LEU A 196 -10.33 -22.65 2.40
CA LEU A 196 -11.06 -22.53 1.14
C LEU A 196 -11.50 -21.08 0.97
N VAL A 197 -10.93 -20.38 0.00
CA VAL A 197 -11.21 -18.96 -0.25
C VAL A 197 -12.65 -18.82 -0.77
N PRO A 198 -13.54 -18.09 -0.07
CA PRO A 198 -14.92 -17.92 -0.50
C PRO A 198 -15.05 -17.20 -1.84
N SER A 199 -16.19 -17.37 -2.51
CA SER A 199 -16.51 -16.58 -3.71
C SER A 199 -16.46 -15.08 -3.39
N GLY A 200 -15.89 -14.29 -4.31
CA GLY A 200 -15.74 -12.84 -4.16
C GLY A 200 -14.77 -12.40 -3.05
N HIS A 201 -13.98 -13.31 -2.48
CA HIS A 201 -13.00 -13.02 -1.44
C HIS A 201 -11.58 -13.40 -1.85
N TYR A 202 -10.60 -12.84 -1.14
CA TYR A 202 -9.17 -13.04 -1.40
C TYR A 202 -8.43 -13.39 -0.12
N PHE A 203 -7.39 -14.21 -0.25
CA PHE A 203 -6.48 -14.54 0.83
C PHE A 203 -5.18 -13.75 0.67
N MET A 204 -4.84 -12.96 1.67
CA MET A 204 -3.77 -11.97 1.63
C MET A 204 -2.63 -12.41 2.55
N MET A 205 -1.38 -12.23 2.13
CA MET A 205 -0.21 -12.47 2.99
C MET A 205 0.80 -11.33 2.90
N GLY A 206 1.52 -11.11 4.00
CA GLY A 206 2.69 -10.25 4.00
C GLY A 206 3.92 -10.96 3.43
N ASP A 207 4.82 -10.18 2.83
CA ASP A 207 6.11 -10.70 2.37
C ASP A 207 7.07 -10.95 3.54
N ASN A 208 6.88 -10.25 4.67
CA ASN A 208 7.56 -10.54 5.92
C ASN A 208 6.73 -11.55 6.74
N ARG A 209 6.99 -12.84 6.54
CA ARG A 209 6.07 -13.93 6.93
C ARG A 209 5.85 -14.04 8.42
N ASP A 210 6.87 -13.79 9.22
CA ASP A 210 6.75 -13.86 10.68
C ASP A 210 6.33 -12.53 11.31
N ASN A 211 6.40 -11.42 10.57
CA ASN A 211 6.04 -10.09 11.06
C ASN A 211 4.82 -9.52 10.31
N SER A 212 3.85 -10.38 10.02
CA SER A 212 2.64 -10.00 9.28
C SER A 212 1.39 -10.65 9.86
N LEU A 213 0.56 -9.82 10.50
CA LEU A 213 -0.82 -10.17 10.82
C LEU A 213 -1.67 -10.05 9.54
N ASP A 214 -1.85 -11.18 8.85
CA ASP A 214 -2.54 -11.30 7.57
C ASP A 214 -3.64 -12.36 7.59
N SER A 215 -4.05 -12.89 6.43
CA SER A 215 -5.18 -13.82 6.33
C SER A 215 -4.94 -15.17 7.01
N ARG A 216 -3.70 -15.51 7.35
CA ARG A 216 -3.37 -16.69 8.17
C ARG A 216 -3.94 -16.57 9.60
N TYR A 217 -4.15 -15.34 10.07
CA TYR A 217 -4.70 -15.08 11.39
C TYR A 217 -6.19 -14.78 11.29
N ALA A 218 -6.97 -15.41 12.18
CA ALA A 218 -8.38 -15.09 12.32
C ALA A 218 -8.57 -13.66 12.84
N GLN A 219 -9.63 -12.98 12.37
CA GLN A 219 -10.01 -11.65 12.86
C GLN A 219 -10.26 -11.65 14.37
N THR A 220 -10.74 -12.77 14.91
CA THR A 220 -11.01 -12.98 16.33
C THR A 220 -9.78 -13.35 17.17
N SER A 221 -8.60 -13.46 16.55
CA SER A 221 -7.35 -13.72 17.30
C SER A 221 -7.02 -12.54 18.22
N SER A 222 -6.35 -12.81 19.33
CA SER A 222 -5.97 -11.79 20.33
C SER A 222 -5.06 -10.70 19.77
N GLN A 223 -4.38 -10.95 18.65
CA GLN A 223 -3.52 -9.99 17.97
C GLN A 223 -4.22 -9.26 16.81
N GLY A 224 -5.41 -9.72 16.39
CA GLY A 224 -6.15 -9.19 15.24
C GLY A 224 -5.57 -9.67 13.91
N GLY A 225 -6.32 -10.50 13.18
CA GLY A 225 -5.94 -10.98 11.85
C GLY A 225 -6.74 -10.33 10.73
N VAL A 226 -6.29 -10.49 9.48
CA VAL A 226 -7.02 -9.94 8.31
C VAL A 226 -8.26 -10.79 7.97
N GLY A 227 -8.16 -12.12 8.11
CA GLY A 227 -9.15 -13.04 7.56
C GLY A 227 -9.22 -12.95 6.03
N PHE A 228 -10.35 -13.36 5.43
CA PHE A 228 -10.56 -13.18 4.00
C PHE A 228 -10.97 -11.73 3.68
N VAL A 229 -10.49 -11.21 2.55
CA VAL A 229 -10.78 -9.83 2.12
C VAL A 229 -11.84 -9.85 1.02
N PRO A 230 -13.02 -9.24 1.23
CA PRO A 230 -14.02 -9.09 0.18
C PRO A 230 -13.50 -8.24 -0.98
N TYR A 231 -13.90 -8.56 -2.21
CA TYR A 231 -13.51 -7.79 -3.40
C TYR A 231 -13.82 -6.30 -3.27
N GLU A 232 -14.94 -5.94 -2.64
CA GLU A 232 -15.34 -4.55 -2.46
C GLU A 232 -14.35 -3.73 -1.62
N ASN A 233 -13.61 -4.35 -0.70
CA ASN A 233 -12.66 -3.72 0.20
C ASN A 233 -11.38 -3.23 -0.49
N PHE A 234 -11.06 -3.72 -1.69
CA PHE A 234 -9.86 -3.30 -2.41
C PHE A 234 -9.94 -1.82 -2.79
N VAL A 235 -8.93 -1.05 -2.42
CA VAL A 235 -8.79 0.37 -2.76
C VAL A 235 -8.04 0.53 -4.08
N GLY A 236 -6.96 -0.24 -4.27
CA GLY A 236 -6.17 -0.19 -5.50
C GLY A 236 -4.89 -1.02 -5.40
N ARG A 237 -4.18 -1.15 -6.52
CA ARG A 237 -2.88 -1.85 -6.59
C ARG A 237 -1.73 -0.89 -6.34
N ALA A 238 -0.77 -1.29 -5.53
CA ALA A 238 0.48 -0.54 -5.38
C ALA A 238 1.37 -0.84 -6.59
N ASP A 239 1.72 0.20 -7.38
CA ASP A 239 2.49 0.01 -8.61
C ASP A 239 3.91 0.58 -8.51
N ILE A 240 4.08 1.76 -7.89
CA ILE A 240 5.33 2.52 -7.94
C ILE A 240 5.66 3.11 -6.56
N ILE A 241 6.91 2.95 -6.12
CA ILE A 241 7.48 3.69 -4.99
C ILE A 241 7.98 5.03 -5.51
N PHE A 242 7.36 6.16 -5.15
CA PHE A 242 7.75 7.48 -5.65
C PHE A 242 8.68 8.24 -4.70
N PHE A 243 8.74 7.84 -3.43
CA PHE A 243 9.63 8.42 -2.43
C PHE A 243 9.94 7.37 -1.37
N SER A 244 11.12 7.44 -0.75
CA SER A 244 11.51 6.52 0.32
C SER A 244 12.48 7.19 1.28
N ILE A 245 12.17 7.12 2.56
CA ILE A 245 12.96 7.69 3.65
C ILE A 245 13.18 6.65 4.74
N GLU A 246 14.29 6.76 5.46
CA GLU A 246 14.59 5.94 6.62
C GLU A 246 13.60 6.18 7.78
N PRO A 247 13.36 5.18 8.65
CA PRO A 247 12.33 5.26 9.69
C PRO A 247 12.65 6.28 10.79
N ASN A 248 13.91 6.72 10.88
CA ASN A 248 14.41 7.73 11.82
C ASN A 248 14.20 9.18 11.34
N ALA A 249 13.63 9.38 10.15
CA ALA A 249 13.37 10.67 9.56
C ALA A 249 11.95 10.74 9.00
N ALA A 250 11.34 11.91 9.15
CA ALA A 250 10.00 12.15 8.64
C ALA A 250 10.03 12.99 7.36
N PHE A 251 9.01 12.88 6.53
CA PHE A 251 8.93 13.62 5.26
C PHE A 251 9.09 15.13 5.44
N TRP A 252 8.54 15.74 6.50
CA TRP A 252 8.68 17.18 6.76
C TRP A 252 10.06 17.60 7.29
N GLN A 253 10.92 16.65 7.69
CA GLN A 253 12.27 16.93 8.21
C GLN A 253 13.28 17.08 7.07
N ILE A 254 13.08 18.10 6.22
CA ILE A 254 13.85 18.33 5.00
C ILE A 254 15.37 18.41 5.26
N TRP A 255 15.77 18.89 6.44
CA TRP A 255 17.19 18.94 6.84
C TRP A 255 17.86 17.57 7.03
N LYS A 256 17.09 16.48 7.22
CA LYS A 256 17.61 15.11 7.29
C LYS A 256 17.69 14.41 5.93
N TRP A 257 17.01 14.95 4.91
CA TRP A 257 16.90 14.32 3.60
C TRP A 257 18.24 13.98 2.92
N PRO A 258 19.31 14.80 3.04
CA PRO A 258 20.59 14.48 2.41
C PRO A 258 21.17 13.11 2.81
N THR A 259 20.85 12.62 4.01
CA THR A 259 21.36 11.35 4.54
C THR A 259 20.31 10.27 4.71
N SER A 260 19.03 10.64 4.83
CA SER A 260 17.95 9.69 5.16
C SER A 260 17.11 9.24 3.96
N ILE A 261 17.30 9.82 2.76
CA ILE A 261 16.57 9.38 1.56
C ILE A 261 17.20 8.11 0.99
N ARG A 262 16.35 7.10 0.71
CA ARG A 262 16.76 5.87 0.02
C ARG A 262 16.63 6.04 -1.50
N TRP A 263 17.55 6.79 -2.10
CA TRP A 263 17.49 7.18 -3.53
C TRP A 263 17.31 6.01 -4.50
N LEU A 264 17.93 4.85 -4.21
CA LEU A 264 17.84 3.65 -5.05
C LEU A 264 16.46 2.96 -5.05
N ARG A 265 15.51 3.45 -4.24
CA ARG A 265 14.13 2.95 -4.21
C ARG A 265 13.15 3.79 -5.03
N PHE A 266 13.58 4.95 -5.53
CA PHE A 266 12.71 5.85 -6.28
C PHE A 266 12.36 5.24 -7.64
N PHE A 267 11.08 5.30 -7.96
CA PHE A 267 10.47 4.79 -9.18
C PHE A 267 10.63 3.28 -9.38
N ASN A 268 10.99 2.54 -8.32
CA ASN A 268 10.96 1.09 -8.37
C ASN A 268 9.52 0.61 -8.45
N LEU A 269 9.30 -0.35 -9.34
CA LEU A 269 8.03 -1.05 -9.45
C LEU A 269 7.86 -1.98 -8.26
N VAL A 270 6.62 -2.07 -7.78
CA VAL A 270 6.23 -3.02 -6.74
C VAL A 270 5.88 -4.34 -7.44
N ASN A 271 6.73 -5.35 -7.28
CA ASN A 271 6.55 -6.69 -7.81
C ASN A 271 6.49 -7.75 -6.71
#